data_AF-A0A950U404-F1
#
_entry.id   AF-A0A950U404-F1
#
_cell.length_a   1.000
_cell.length_b   1.000
_cell.length_c   1.000
_cell.angle_alpha   90.00
_cell.angle_beta   90.00
_cell.angle_gamma   90.00
#
_symmetry.space_group_name_H-M   'P 1'
#
loop_
_entity.id
_entity.type
_entity.pdbx_description
1 polymer ?
#
loop_
_entity_poly.entity_id
_entity_poly.type
_entity_poly.pdbx_seq_one_letter_code
_entity_poly.pdbx_strand_id
1 'polypeptide(L)'
;MRAAALVAGLGSWCATAGACSGGSVGLSKPEYIRRAGAICRDADDAVRKLTPDSTTAASVAASIDDVVTIERAAVQRLHALRPPTGDAHALAQWLQLVDRSLDELEASGRAAAADDAQGANAANVRSGSLQQQADVVALDYGVVGCAAPPAPPPGPGPSAAP
;
A
#
# COMPACT_ATOMS: atom_id res chain seq x y z
N MET A 1 12.36 56.79 -44.93
CA MET A 1 11.58 56.13 -46.00
C MET A 1 11.72 54.63 -45.84
N ARG A 2 10.58 53.91 -45.71
CA ARG A 2 10.32 52.46 -45.96
C ARG A 2 11.09 51.46 -45.05
N ALA A 3 10.50 50.85 -44.02
CA ALA A 3 9.39 49.88 -43.92
C ALA A 3 9.67 48.50 -44.54
N ALA A 4 9.64 47.44 -43.72
CA ALA A 4 9.11 46.11 -44.07
C ALA A 4 8.90 45.26 -42.79
N ALA A 5 7.64 44.91 -42.55
CA ALA A 5 7.18 43.92 -41.58
C ALA A 5 6.71 42.66 -42.34
N LEU A 6 6.95 41.47 -41.80
CA LEU A 6 6.30 40.18 -42.11
C LEU A 6 6.39 39.36 -40.79
N VAL A 7 5.38 39.23 -39.93
CA VAL A 7 4.09 38.52 -40.01
C VAL A 7 4.20 36.99 -40.23
N ALA A 8 3.64 36.28 -39.24
CA ALA A 8 3.05 34.94 -39.25
C ALA A 8 3.96 33.70 -39.13
N GLY A 9 3.97 33.13 -37.92
CA GLY A 9 4.17 31.71 -37.65
C GLY A 9 3.31 31.30 -36.46
N LEU A 10 2.17 30.67 -36.74
CA LEU A 10 1.23 30.10 -35.77
C LEU A 10 1.91 29.02 -34.91
N GLY A 11 1.85 29.19 -33.59
CA GLY A 11 2.24 28.18 -32.61
C GLY A 11 1.26 28.21 -31.45
N SER A 12 0.05 27.71 -31.71
CA SER A 12 -0.98 27.47 -30.70
C SER A 12 -0.48 26.39 -29.73
N TRP A 13 -0.12 26.78 -28.51
CA TRP A 13 0.06 25.83 -27.41
C TRP A 13 -0.99 26.10 -26.33
N CYS A 14 -2.15 25.50 -26.53
CA CYS A 14 -3.13 25.27 -25.48
C CYS A 14 -2.75 24.02 -24.68
N ALA A 15 -2.93 24.12 -23.36
CA ALA A 15 -3.14 23.04 -22.38
C ALA A 15 -1.85 22.30 -21.93
N THR A 16 -1.56 22.11 -20.63
CA THR A 16 -2.41 22.05 -19.44
C THR A 16 -1.71 22.58 -18.18
N ALA A 17 -2.52 23.10 -17.25
CA ALA A 17 -2.21 23.39 -15.86
C ALA A 17 -1.48 22.23 -15.13
N GLY A 18 -0.69 22.44 -14.09
CA GLY A 18 -0.55 23.64 -13.27
C GLY A 18 0.78 23.66 -12.52
N ALA A 19 1.45 24.81 -12.60
CA ALA A 19 2.35 25.28 -11.56
C ALA A 19 1.51 26.12 -10.59
N CYS A 20 1.41 25.71 -9.32
CA CYS A 20 1.07 26.54 -8.16
C CYS A 20 1.47 25.72 -6.93
N SER A 21 2.60 26.02 -6.29
CA SER A 21 2.77 27.06 -5.26
C SER A 21 2.73 26.44 -3.87
N GLY A 22 3.82 26.61 -3.12
CA GLY A 22 3.87 26.34 -1.69
C GLY A 22 2.73 27.05 -0.98
N GLY A 23 1.83 26.24 -0.44
CA GLY A 23 0.66 26.63 0.33
C GLY A 23 0.12 25.34 0.94
N SER A 24 -0.12 25.37 2.25
CA SER A 24 -0.39 24.24 3.15
C SER A 24 -1.72 23.52 2.90
N VAL A 25 -2.19 23.46 1.65
CA VAL A 25 -3.47 22.85 1.26
C VAL A 25 -3.25 21.37 0.97
N GLY A 26 -4.09 20.52 1.54
CA GLY A 26 -4.11 19.08 1.29
C GLY A 26 -4.29 18.74 -0.20
N LEU A 27 -4.04 17.48 -0.58
CA LEU A 27 -4.35 17.02 -1.93
C LEU A 27 -5.87 17.10 -2.18
N SER A 28 -6.32 17.22 -3.42
CA SER A 28 -7.72 16.95 -3.72
C SER A 28 -8.01 15.45 -3.53
N LYS A 29 -9.27 15.08 -3.26
CA LYS A 29 -9.64 13.65 -3.11
C LYS A 29 -9.24 12.79 -4.33
N PRO A 30 -9.50 13.20 -5.59
CA PRO A 30 -9.05 12.42 -6.75
C PRO A 30 -7.53 12.30 -6.87
N GLU A 31 -6.80 13.35 -6.48
CA GLU A 31 -5.33 13.34 -6.47
C GLU A 31 -4.78 12.37 -5.42
N TYR A 32 -5.34 12.39 -4.21
CA TYR A 32 -4.99 11.47 -3.14
C TYR A 32 -5.25 10.02 -3.57
N ILE A 33 -6.46 9.70 -4.06
CA ILE A 33 -6.83 8.35 -4.52
C ILE A 33 -5.86 7.85 -5.59
N ARG A 34 -5.53 8.70 -6.57
CA ARG A 34 -4.61 8.31 -7.66
C ARG A 34 -3.21 8.00 -7.14
N ARG A 35 -2.66 8.83 -6.24
CA ARG A 35 -1.32 8.63 -5.67
C ARG A 35 -1.27 7.44 -4.72
N ALA A 36 -2.26 7.31 -3.84
CA ALA A 36 -2.36 6.19 -2.92
C ALA A 36 -2.49 4.86 -3.69
N GLY A 37 -3.38 4.80 -4.68
CA GLY A 37 -3.53 3.61 -5.51
C GLY A 37 -2.27 3.27 -6.32
N ALA A 38 -1.46 4.26 -6.72
CA ALA A 38 -0.17 4.00 -7.37
C ALA A 38 0.84 3.37 -6.39
N ILE A 39 0.94 3.91 -5.17
CA ILE A 39 1.81 3.36 -4.13
C ILE A 39 1.45 1.89 -3.85
N CYS A 40 0.17 1.60 -3.68
CA CYS A 40 -0.26 0.24 -3.39
C CYS A 40 0.00 -0.71 -4.55
N ARG A 41 -0.25 -0.31 -5.82
CA ARG A 41 0.13 -1.12 -6.98
C ARG A 41 1.64 -1.38 -7.07
N ASP A 42 2.47 -0.39 -6.76
CA ASP A 42 3.93 -0.57 -6.73
C ASP A 42 4.35 -1.62 -5.69
N ALA A 43 3.73 -1.59 -4.50
CA ALA A 43 3.97 -2.53 -3.43
C ALA A 43 3.53 -3.95 -3.81
N ASP A 44 2.30 -4.07 -4.32
CA ASP A 44 1.73 -5.29 -4.89
C ASP A 44 2.64 -5.93 -5.95
N ASP A 45 3.16 -5.12 -6.87
CA ASP A 45 4.10 -5.56 -7.90
C ASP A 45 5.44 -6.02 -7.32
N ALA A 46 5.89 -5.41 -6.22
CA ALA A 46 7.11 -5.82 -5.54
C ALA A 46 6.90 -7.13 -4.78
N VAL A 47 5.78 -7.28 -4.05
CA VAL A 47 5.41 -8.53 -3.37
C VAL A 47 5.25 -9.68 -4.37
N ARG A 48 4.61 -9.46 -5.52
CA ARG A 48 4.46 -10.49 -6.57
C ARG A 48 5.78 -10.98 -7.18
N LYS A 49 6.86 -10.20 -7.06
CA LYS A 49 8.20 -10.58 -7.54
C LYS A 49 8.97 -11.41 -6.52
N LEU A 50 8.50 -11.47 -5.27
CA LEU A 50 9.08 -12.35 -4.27
C LEU A 50 8.84 -13.81 -4.69
N THR A 51 9.82 -14.65 -4.38
CA THR A 51 9.68 -16.11 -4.47
C THR A 51 9.66 -16.64 -3.04
N PRO A 52 8.47 -16.74 -2.41
CA PRO A 52 8.39 -17.17 -1.01
C PRO A 52 8.89 -18.61 -0.86
N ASP A 53 9.66 -18.85 0.19
CA ASP A 53 10.17 -20.17 0.54
C ASP A 53 9.49 -20.66 1.83
N SER A 54 8.65 -21.68 1.69
CA SER A 54 7.92 -22.30 2.79
C SER A 54 8.51 -23.63 3.27
N THR A 55 9.75 -23.95 2.88
CA THR A 55 10.39 -25.25 3.17
C THR A 55 10.69 -25.43 4.65
N THR A 56 11.06 -24.36 5.35
CA THR A 56 11.44 -24.39 6.77
C THR A 56 10.79 -23.24 7.53
N ALA A 57 10.70 -23.38 8.85
CA ALA A 57 10.17 -22.32 9.70
C ALA A 57 10.97 -21.00 9.56
N ALA A 58 12.29 -21.11 9.42
CA ALA A 58 13.17 -19.97 9.17
C ALA A 58 12.95 -19.32 7.80
N SER A 59 12.73 -20.11 6.74
CA SER A 59 12.46 -19.58 5.40
C SER A 59 11.08 -18.93 5.30
N VAL A 60 10.09 -19.47 6.02
CA VAL A 60 8.77 -18.83 6.18
C VAL A 60 8.91 -17.48 6.85
N ALA A 61 9.65 -17.40 7.97
CA ALA A 61 9.88 -16.17 8.69
C ALA A 61 10.60 -15.11 7.81
N ALA A 62 11.62 -15.53 7.05
CA ALA A 62 12.32 -14.65 6.11
C ALA A 62 11.38 -14.15 4.99
N SER A 63 10.54 -15.02 4.44
CA SER A 63 9.56 -14.64 3.42
C SER A 63 8.54 -13.63 3.96
N ILE A 64 8.13 -13.76 5.22
CA ILE A 64 7.26 -12.80 5.90
C ILE A 64 7.96 -11.45 6.07
N ASP A 65 9.23 -11.45 6.48
CA ASP A 65 10.03 -10.23 6.67
C ASP A 65 10.21 -9.44 5.36
N ASP A 66 10.44 -10.14 4.24
CA ASP A 66 10.51 -9.53 2.90
C ASP A 66 9.20 -8.81 2.53
N VAL A 67 8.05 -9.46 2.77
CA VAL A 67 6.73 -8.88 2.52
C VAL A 67 6.50 -7.65 3.40
N VAL A 68 6.73 -7.78 4.71
CA VAL A 68 6.58 -6.67 5.66
C VAL A 68 7.43 -5.48 5.26
N THR A 69 8.68 -5.71 4.85
CA THR A 69 9.60 -4.63 4.46
C THR A 69 9.04 -3.82 3.29
N ILE A 70 8.50 -4.50 2.27
CA ILE A 70 7.87 -3.85 1.12
C ILE A 70 6.64 -3.05 1.54
N GLU A 71 5.74 -3.66 2.32
CA GLU A 71 4.49 -3.05 2.74
C GLU A 71 4.72 -1.85 3.68
N ARG A 72 5.68 -1.93 4.60
CA ARG A 72 6.07 -0.80 5.47
C ARG A 72 6.58 0.38 4.66
N ALA A 73 7.38 0.14 3.63
CA ALA A 73 7.83 1.20 2.75
C ALA A 73 6.65 1.86 1.99
N ALA A 74 5.65 1.07 1.59
CA ALA A 74 4.44 1.58 0.97
C ALA A 74 3.59 2.42 1.95
N VAL A 75 3.38 1.93 3.17
CA VAL A 75 2.63 2.63 4.22
C VAL A 75 3.32 3.94 4.61
N GLN A 76 4.65 3.98 4.68
CA GLN A 76 5.39 5.24 4.88
C GLN A 76 5.14 6.24 3.75
N ARG A 77 5.13 5.80 2.49
CA ARG A 77 4.78 6.65 1.34
C ARG A 77 3.34 7.14 1.42
N LEU A 78 2.40 6.34 1.93
CA LEU A 78 1.00 6.72 2.13
C LEU A 78 0.84 7.76 3.25
N HIS A 79 1.51 7.58 4.39
CA HIS A 79 1.55 8.55 5.49
C HIS A 79 2.14 9.90 5.05
N ALA A 80 3.08 9.88 4.10
CA ALA A 80 3.67 11.08 3.53
C ALA A 80 2.74 11.83 2.56
N LEU A 81 1.62 11.23 2.13
CA LEU A 81 0.62 11.93 1.33
C LEU A 81 -0.13 12.95 2.20
N ARG A 82 -0.27 14.17 1.70
CA ARG A 82 -1.13 15.18 2.34
C ARG A 82 -2.60 14.80 2.14
N PRO A 83 -3.35 14.43 3.18
CA PRO A 83 -4.76 14.06 3.01
C PRO A 83 -5.58 15.27 2.54
N PRO A 84 -6.71 15.04 1.85
CA PRO A 84 -7.65 16.11 1.55
C PRO A 84 -8.19 16.76 2.82
N THR A 85 -8.43 18.08 2.75
CA THR A 85 -9.00 18.84 3.88
C THR A 85 -10.34 18.24 4.29
N GLY A 86 -10.47 17.85 5.56
CA GLY A 86 -11.68 17.22 6.11
C GLY A 86 -11.61 15.69 6.16
N ASP A 87 -10.72 15.04 5.41
CA ASP A 87 -10.65 13.57 5.32
C ASP A 87 -9.52 12.96 6.16
N ALA A 88 -8.69 13.80 6.80
CA ALA A 88 -7.49 13.37 7.51
C ALA A 88 -7.74 12.29 8.57
N HIS A 89 -8.87 12.37 9.30
CA HIS A 89 -9.22 11.37 10.32
C HIS A 89 -9.52 9.99 9.70
N ALA A 90 -10.33 9.94 8.64
CA ALA A 90 -10.70 8.68 7.99
C ALA A 90 -9.46 8.00 7.38
N LEU A 91 -8.58 8.79 6.76
CA LEU A 91 -7.33 8.29 6.19
C LEU A 91 -6.32 7.85 7.26
N ALA A 92 -6.25 8.55 8.39
CA ALA A 92 -5.43 8.12 9.53
C ALA A 92 -5.94 6.80 10.12
N GLN A 93 -7.26 6.63 10.25
CA GLN A 93 -7.85 5.38 10.73
C GLN A 93 -7.55 4.21 9.79
N TRP A 94 -7.65 4.43 8.48
CA TRP A 94 -7.26 3.44 7.48
C TRP A 94 -5.80 3.02 7.65
N LEU A 95 -4.87 3.98 7.68
CA LEU A 95 -3.44 3.69 7.79
C LEU A 95 -3.08 3.02 9.13
N GLN A 96 -3.77 3.35 10.22
CA GLN A 96 -3.60 2.66 11.50
C GLN A 96 -4.02 1.18 11.43
N LEU A 97 -5.06 0.84 10.67
CA LEU A 97 -5.46 -0.57 10.48
C LEU A 97 -4.39 -1.32 9.69
N VAL A 98 -3.82 -0.71 8.65
CA VAL A 98 -2.71 -1.29 7.88
C VAL A 98 -1.47 -1.47 8.75
N ASP A 99 -1.08 -0.44 9.52
CA ASP A 99 0.09 -0.52 10.42
C ASP A 99 -0.05 -1.67 11.43
N ARG A 100 -1.23 -1.81 12.05
CA ARG A 100 -1.51 -2.91 13.00
C ARG A 100 -1.56 -4.27 12.31
N SER A 101 -2.05 -4.33 11.07
CA SER A 101 -2.04 -5.55 10.26
C SER A 101 -0.61 -6.04 10.05
N LEU A 102 0.31 -5.12 9.74
CA LEU A 102 1.73 -5.42 9.54
C LEU A 102 2.44 -5.79 10.86
N ASP A 103 2.07 -5.16 11.99
CA ASP A 103 2.60 -5.56 13.31
C ASP A 103 2.27 -7.04 13.62
N GLU A 104 1.05 -7.47 13.31
CA GLU A 104 0.60 -8.85 13.50
C GLU A 104 1.25 -9.81 12.48
N LEU A 105 1.49 -9.36 11.25
CA LEU A 105 2.22 -10.16 10.26
C LEU A 105 3.67 -10.38 10.69
N GLU A 106 4.34 -9.34 11.19
CA GLU A 106 5.67 -9.47 11.80
C GLU A 106 5.66 -10.41 13.01
N ALA A 107 4.64 -10.34 13.85
CA ALA A 107 4.47 -11.26 14.97
C ALA A 107 4.30 -12.71 14.49
N SER A 108 3.60 -12.93 13.38
CA SER A 108 3.50 -14.24 12.73
C SER A 108 4.88 -14.76 12.30
N GLY A 109 5.69 -13.93 11.64
CA GLY A 109 7.05 -14.28 11.24
C GLY A 109 7.95 -14.63 12.43
N ARG A 110 7.89 -13.84 13.51
CA ARG A 110 8.65 -14.12 14.75
C ARG A 110 8.22 -15.43 15.42
N ALA A 111 6.93 -15.72 15.46
CA ALA A 111 6.42 -16.98 16.02
C ALA A 111 6.81 -18.18 15.16
N ALA A 112 6.75 -18.04 13.82
CA ALA A 112 7.24 -19.06 12.89
C ALA A 112 8.72 -19.36 13.12
N ALA A 113 9.57 -18.33 13.25
CA ALA A 113 10.99 -18.49 13.54
C ALA A 113 11.28 -19.21 14.88
N ALA A 114 10.33 -19.21 15.81
CA ALA A 114 10.43 -19.87 17.12
C ALA A 114 9.76 -21.26 17.14
N ASP A 115 9.41 -21.83 15.97
CA ASP A 115 8.65 -23.08 15.83
C ASP A 115 7.27 -23.06 16.53
N ASP A 116 6.73 -21.87 16.82
CA ASP A 116 5.40 -21.68 17.40
C ASP A 116 4.35 -21.55 16.29
N ALA A 117 3.99 -22.68 15.68
CA ALA A 117 3.02 -22.74 14.60
C ALA A 117 1.63 -22.19 15.00
N GLN A 118 1.22 -22.39 16.26
CA GLN A 118 -0.08 -21.90 16.75
C GLN A 118 -0.05 -20.38 16.89
N GLY A 119 1.01 -19.82 17.48
CA GLY A 119 1.21 -18.37 17.59
C GLY A 119 1.30 -17.71 16.23
N ALA A 120 2.03 -18.30 15.29
CA ALA A 120 2.17 -17.82 13.92
C ALA A 120 0.79 -17.73 13.23
N ASN A 121 0.02 -18.82 13.25
CA ASN A 121 -1.30 -18.84 12.65
C ASN A 121 -2.26 -17.84 13.32
N ALA A 122 -2.25 -17.73 14.65
CA ALA A 122 -3.11 -16.79 15.37
C ALA A 122 -2.79 -15.32 15.01
N ALA A 123 -1.51 -14.98 14.89
CA ALA A 123 -1.06 -13.65 14.48
C ALA A 123 -1.43 -13.36 13.02
N ASN A 124 -1.22 -14.32 12.12
CA ASN A 124 -1.62 -14.21 10.72
C ASN A 124 -3.14 -13.98 10.55
N VAL A 125 -3.98 -14.67 11.33
CA VAL A 125 -5.43 -14.46 11.33
C VAL A 125 -5.81 -13.04 11.81
N ARG A 126 -5.14 -12.52 12.85
CA ARG A 126 -5.37 -11.15 13.33
C ARG A 126 -4.95 -10.13 12.27
N SER A 127 -3.79 -10.33 11.64
CA SER A 127 -3.32 -9.52 10.51
C SER A 127 -4.36 -9.49 9.39
N GLY A 128 -4.82 -10.65 8.91
CA GLY A 128 -5.84 -10.73 7.87
C GLY A 128 -7.17 -10.05 8.24
N SER A 129 -7.61 -10.13 9.50
CA SER A 129 -8.82 -9.44 9.97
C SER A 129 -8.66 -7.91 9.99
N LEU A 130 -7.48 -7.41 10.35
CA LEU A 130 -7.17 -5.97 10.31
C LEU A 130 -7.05 -5.48 8.87
N GLN A 131 -6.43 -6.28 7.98
CA GLN A 131 -6.35 -5.97 6.56
C GLN A 131 -7.74 -5.88 5.93
N GLN A 132 -8.63 -6.83 6.19
CA GLN A 132 -10.01 -6.77 5.69
C GLN A 132 -10.75 -5.50 6.14
N GLN A 133 -10.55 -5.07 7.39
CA GLN A 133 -11.09 -3.81 7.89
C GLN A 133 -10.48 -2.61 7.15
N ALA A 134 -9.17 -2.64 6.88
CA ALA A 134 -8.50 -1.60 6.11
C ALA A 134 -9.01 -1.54 4.65
N ASP A 135 -9.23 -2.70 4.02
CA ASP A 135 -9.72 -2.82 2.64
C ASP A 135 -11.12 -2.20 2.50
N VAL A 136 -12.02 -2.43 3.47
CA VAL A 136 -13.35 -1.80 3.50
C VAL A 136 -13.21 -0.27 3.51
N VAL A 137 -12.36 0.28 4.38
CA VAL A 137 -12.16 1.74 4.45
C VAL A 137 -11.54 2.28 3.16
N ALA A 138 -10.57 1.56 2.58
CA ALA A 138 -9.92 1.93 1.32
C ALA A 138 -10.92 1.96 0.15
N LEU A 139 -11.77 0.93 0.03
CA LEU A 139 -12.80 0.82 -1.00
C LEU A 139 -13.86 1.91 -0.85
N ASP A 140 -14.37 2.14 0.36
CA ASP A 140 -15.34 3.20 0.66
C ASP A 140 -14.77 4.60 0.32
N TYR A 141 -13.46 4.79 0.50
CA TYR A 141 -12.79 6.03 0.13
C TYR A 141 -12.51 6.15 -1.38
N GLY A 142 -12.47 5.03 -2.11
CA GLY A 142 -12.21 4.93 -3.55
C GLY A 142 -10.78 4.53 -3.92
N VAL A 143 -9.94 4.08 -2.98
CA VAL A 143 -8.56 3.65 -3.20
C VAL A 143 -8.48 2.16 -3.57
N VAL A 144 -9.04 1.80 -4.72
CA VAL A 144 -9.18 0.39 -5.15
C VAL A 144 -7.84 -0.35 -5.25
N GLY A 145 -6.75 0.35 -5.57
CA GLY A 145 -5.42 -0.27 -5.71
C GLY A 145 -4.80 -0.74 -4.40
N CYS A 146 -5.39 -0.41 -3.24
CA CYS A 146 -4.89 -0.79 -1.92
C CYS A 146 -5.73 -1.87 -1.23
N ALA A 147 -6.81 -2.31 -1.86
CA ALA A 147 -7.59 -3.44 -1.37
C ALA A 147 -7.01 -4.72 -1.98
N ALA A 148 -6.49 -5.61 -1.14
CA ALA A 148 -6.04 -6.91 -1.60
C ALA A 148 -7.28 -7.76 -2.00
N PRO A 149 -7.18 -8.64 -3.02
CA PRO A 149 -8.16 -9.71 -3.16
C PRO A 149 -8.11 -10.58 -1.89
N PRO A 150 -9.25 -11.15 -1.44
CA PRO A 150 -9.29 -11.95 -0.21
C PRO A 150 -8.24 -13.06 -0.26
N ALA A 151 -7.37 -13.12 0.74
CA ALA A 151 -6.33 -14.13 0.83
C ALA A 151 -6.97 -15.53 0.83
N PRO A 152 -6.38 -16.53 0.14
CA PRO A 152 -6.80 -17.91 0.30
C PRO A 152 -6.63 -18.34 1.76
N PRO A 153 -7.52 -19.18 2.30
CA PRO A 153 -7.41 -19.65 3.68
C PRO A 153 -6.05 -20.29 3.92
N PRO A 154 -5.47 -20.17 5.13
CA PRO A 154 -4.23 -20.86 5.46
C PRO A 154 -4.42 -22.34 5.16
N GLY A 155 -3.62 -22.86 4.22
CA GLY A 155 -3.61 -24.28 3.91
C GLY A 155 -3.31 -25.09 5.17
N PRO A 156 -3.81 -26.33 5.28
CA PRO A 156 -3.40 -27.18 6.39
C PRO A 156 -1.88 -27.26 6.38
N GLY A 157 -1.24 -26.76 7.45
CA GLY A 157 0.20 -26.93 7.67
C GLY A 157 0.58 -28.41 7.52
N PRO A 158 1.84 -28.73 7.23
CA PRO A 158 2.25 -30.10 6.98
C PRO A 158 1.77 -30.98 8.14
N SER A 159 0.81 -31.86 7.84
CA SER A 159 0.36 -32.87 8.78
C SER A 159 1.60 -33.61 9.24
N ALA A 160 1.89 -33.54 10.55
CA ALA A 160 2.81 -34.48 11.18
C ALA A 160 2.25 -35.88 10.91
N ALA A 161 2.86 -36.58 9.94
CA ALA A 161 2.58 -37.99 9.72
C ALA A 161 3.10 -38.78 10.94
N PRO A 162 2.38 -39.84 11.37
CA PRO A 162 2.72 -40.63 12.55
C PRO A 162 4.04 -41.39 12.41
#